data_AF-A0A0V0RB58-F1
#
_entry.id   AF-A0A0V0RB58-F1
#
_cell.length_a   1.000
_cell.length_b   1.000
_cell.length_c   1.000
_cell.angle_alpha   90.00
_cell.angle_beta   90.00
_cell.angle_gamma   90.00
#
_symmetry.space_group_name_H-M   'P 1'
#
loop_
_entity.id
_entity.type
_entity.pdbx_description
1 polymer ?
#
loop_
_entity_poly.entity_id
_entity_poly.type
_entity_poly.pdbx_seq_one_letter_code
_entity_poly.pdbx_strand_id
1 'polypeptide(L)'
;MHELQVRYAPHMPLVLRGLTCTFPGGMKTGIVGRTGSGKSTLIQTLFRIVDPAAGRILIDGIDISSIGLHDLRSKLSIIPQDPT
;
A
#
# COMPACT_ATOMS: atom_id res chain seq x y z
N MET A 1 8.20 -2.49 3.55
CA MET A 1 7.37 -3.41 2.74
C MET A 1 8.27 -4.53 2.24
N HIS A 2 7.78 -5.77 2.27
CA HIS A 2 8.58 -6.94 1.90
C HIS A 2 7.78 -7.85 0.97
N GLU A 3 8.33 -8.09 -0.23
CA GLU A 3 7.80 -8.99 -1.27
C GLU A 3 6.31 -8.76 -1.55
N LEU A 4 5.89 -7.49 -1.60
CA LEU A 4 4.48 -7.12 -1.67
C LEU A 4 3.89 -7.50 -3.04
N GLN A 5 2.87 -8.36 -3.02
CA GLN A 5 2.10 -8.75 -4.20
C GLN A 5 0.65 -8.34 -4.04
N VAL A 6 0.08 -7.66 -5.04
CA VAL A 6 -1.29 -7.13 -4.96
C VAL A 6 -2.02 -7.37 -6.27
N ARG A 7 -3.27 -7.82 -6.18
CA ARG A 7 -4.24 -7.92 -7.27
C ARG A 7 -5.61 -7.50 -6.74
N TYR A 8 -6.45 -6.96 -7.61
CA TYR A 8 -7.79 -6.51 -7.23
C TYR A 8 -8.80 -7.66 -6.99
N ALA A 9 -8.54 -8.83 -7.57
CA ALA A 9 -9.34 -10.04 -7.36
C ALA A 9 -8.49 -11.29 -7.61
N PRO A 10 -8.83 -12.46 -7.03
CA PRO A 10 -8.04 -13.69 -7.16
C PRO A 10 -7.72 -14.09 -8.61
N HIS A 11 -8.68 -13.92 -9.52
CA HIS A 11 -8.57 -14.26 -10.94
C HIS A 11 -7.89 -13.18 -11.79
N MET A 12 -7.65 -11.98 -11.25
CA MET A 12 -6.99 -10.90 -11.96
C MET A 12 -5.46 -10.99 -11.85
N PRO A 13 -4.72 -10.45 -12.83
CA PRO A 13 -3.26 -10.42 -12.78
C PRO A 13 -2.75 -9.57 -11.60
N LEU A 14 -1.53 -9.88 -11.15
CA LEU A 14 -0.82 -9.07 -10.18
C LEU A 14 -0.47 -7.69 -10.77
N VAL A 15 -0.85 -6.65 -10.02
CA VAL A 15 -0.50 -5.25 -10.28
C VAL A 15 0.85 -4.92 -9.65
N LEU A 16 1.02 -5.25 -8.36
CA LEU A 16 2.32 -5.23 -7.68
C LEU A 16 2.87 -6.66 -7.62
N ARG A 17 4.13 -6.85 -7.99
CA ARG A 17 4.74 -8.16 -8.28
C ARG A 17 6.01 -8.40 -7.45
N GLY A 18 5.90 -8.38 -6.13
CA GLY A 18 7.05 -8.57 -5.24
C GLY A 18 7.78 -7.25 -4.95
N LEU A 19 7.03 -6.19 -4.64
CA LEU A 19 7.62 -4.89 -4.30
C LEU A 19 8.23 -4.92 -2.89
N THR A 20 9.54 -4.70 -2.81
CA THR A 20 10.27 -4.50 -1.55
C THR A 20 10.81 -3.07 -1.51
N CYS A 21 10.38 -2.30 -0.51
CA CYS A 21 10.84 -0.93 -0.30
C CYS A 21 10.64 -0.47 1.15
N THR A 22 11.40 0.54 1.56
CA THR A 22 11.34 1.15 2.89
C THR A 22 11.21 2.65 2.75
N PHE A 23 10.26 3.24 3.47
CA PHE A 23 10.06 4.69 3.57
C PHE A 23 10.51 5.13 4.97
N PRO A 24 11.62 5.87 5.11
CA PRO A 24 12.08 6.31 6.42
C PRO A 24 11.12 7.35 7.02
N GLY A 25 10.88 7.25 8.34
CA GLY A 25 10.10 8.24 9.08
C GLY A 25 10.69 9.65 8.95
N GLY A 26 9.82 10.65 8.83
CA GLY A 26 10.22 12.06 8.69
C GLY A 26 10.74 12.45 7.29
N MET A 27 10.86 11.51 6.36
CA MET A 27 11.26 11.82 4.98
C MET A 27 10.07 12.03 4.05
N LYS A 28 10.25 12.91 3.07
CA LYS A 28 9.32 13.08 1.95
C LYS A 28 9.76 12.18 0.81
N THR A 29 8.97 11.16 0.48
CA THR A 29 9.27 10.24 -0.63
C THR A 29 8.31 10.46 -1.80
N GLY A 30 8.86 10.71 -2.98
CA GLY A 30 8.11 10.76 -4.23
C GLY A 30 8.06 9.39 -4.91
N ILE A 31 6.89 8.98 -5.38
CA ILE A 31 6.69 7.74 -6.16
C ILE A 31 6.31 8.13 -7.58
N VAL A 32 7.17 7.83 -8.55
CA VAL A 32 6.99 8.19 -9.96
C VAL A 32 6.85 6.97 -10.86
N GLY A 33 6.19 7.15 -12.00
CA GLY A 33 6.01 6.08 -13.00
C GLY A 33 4.86 6.37 -13.95
N ARG A 34 4.84 5.70 -15.09
CA ARG A 34 3.77 5.83 -16.11
C ARG A 34 2.39 5.49 -15.55
N THR A 35 1.33 5.96 -16.20
CA THR A 35 -0.05 5.51 -15.90
C THR A 35 -0.15 3.99 -15.95
N GLY A 36 -0.88 3.38 -15.01
CA GLY A 36 -1.00 1.92 -14.89
C GLY A 36 0.16 1.22 -14.16
N SER A 37 1.20 1.94 -13.73
CA SER A 37 2.36 1.32 -13.04
C SER A 37 2.10 0.84 -11.60
N GLY A 38 0.86 0.93 -11.09
CA GLY A 38 0.50 0.48 -9.73
C GLY A 38 0.69 1.50 -8.60
N LYS A 39 0.95 2.79 -8.90
CA LYS A 39 1.12 3.84 -7.87
C LYS A 39 -0.13 3.99 -6.98
N SER A 40 -1.29 4.16 -7.59
CA SER A 40 -2.56 4.27 -6.85
C SER A 40 -2.88 2.97 -6.09
N THR A 41 -2.54 1.81 -6.66
CA THR A 41 -2.68 0.51 -6.01
C THR A 41 -1.81 0.41 -4.75
N LEU A 42 -0.56 0.91 -4.79
CA LEU A 42 0.32 0.96 -3.62
C LEU A 42 -0.29 1.80 -2.49
N ILE A 43 -0.83 2.98 -2.82
CA ILE A 43 -1.53 3.84 -1.86
C ILE A 43 -2.77 3.13 -1.30
N GLN A 44 -3.61 2.52 -2.15
CA GLN A 44 -4.78 1.76 -1.71
C GLN A 44 -4.41 0.59 -0.79
N THR A 45 -3.26 -0.06 -1.02
CA THR A 45 -2.79 -1.19 -0.20
C THR A 45 -2.28 -0.70 1.17
N LEU A 46 -1.60 0.45 1.23
CA LEU A 46 -1.19 1.08 2.50
C LEU A 46 -2.38 1.37 3.42
N PHE A 47 -3.50 1.83 2.85
CA PHE A 47 -4.75 2.08 3.58
C PHE A 47 -5.60 0.82 3.82
N ARG A 48 -5.12 -0.35 3.37
CA ARG A 48 -5.86 -1.61 3.35
C ARG A 48 -7.27 -1.44 2.77
N ILE A 49 -7.37 -0.72 1.65
CA ILE A 49 -8.56 -0.71 0.78
C ILE A 49 -8.54 -1.97 -0.09
N VAL A 50 -7.34 -2.41 -0.48
CA VAL A 50 -7.07 -3.70 -1.11
C VAL A 50 -6.03 -4.40 -0.25
N ASP A 51 -6.32 -5.61 0.24
CA ASP A 51 -5.35 -6.37 1.01
C ASP A 51 -4.28 -7.00 0.10
N PRO A 52 -3.03 -7.17 0.57
CA PRO A 52 -2.00 -7.89 -0.16
C PRO A 52 -2.39 -9.33 -0.45
N ALA A 53 -2.08 -9.82 -1.64
CA ALA A 53 -2.20 -11.24 -1.98
C ALA A 53 -1.04 -12.07 -1.41
N ALA A 54 0.14 -11.46 -1.25
CA ALA A 54 1.30 -12.02 -0.57
C ALA A 54 2.25 -10.90 -0.11
N GLY A 55 3.21 -11.27 0.75
CA GLY A 55 4.12 -10.31 1.37
C GLY A 55 3.48 -9.58 2.54
N ARG A 56 4.16 -8.56 3.05
CA ARG A 56 3.68 -7.78 4.21
C ARG A 56 4.08 -6.31 4.17
N ILE A 57 3.26 -5.49 4.81
CA ILE A 57 3.52 -4.08 5.03
C ILE A 57 3.74 -3.87 6.53
N LEU A 58 4.88 -3.26 6.85
CA LEU A 58 5.25 -2.91 8.21
C LEU A 58 5.21 -1.39 8.35
N ILE A 59 4.57 -0.88 9.39
CA ILE A 59 4.63 0.51 9.83
C ILE A 59 5.18 0.49 11.27
N ASP A 60 6.27 1.19 11.52
CA ASP A 60 6.98 1.20 12.81
C ASP A 60 7.32 -0.22 13.32
N GLY A 61 7.63 -1.13 12.40
CA GLY A 61 7.96 -2.53 12.69
C GLY A 61 6.74 -3.43 12.94
N ILE A 62 5.52 -2.88 12.96
CA ILE A 62 4.28 -3.63 13.20
C ILE A 62 3.63 -3.99 11.86
N ASP A 63 3.21 -5.25 11.73
CA ASP A 63 2.44 -5.69 10.56
C ASP A 63 1.04 -5.08 10.60
N ILE A 64 0.69 -4.32 9.57
CA ILE A 64 -0.60 -3.62 9.53
C ILE A 64 -1.79 -4.57 9.37
N SER A 65 -1.55 -5.83 8.97
CA SER A 65 -2.59 -6.87 8.90
C SER A 65 -3.06 -7.31 10.29
N SER A 66 -2.22 -7.17 11.33
CA SER A 66 -2.58 -7.48 12.71
C SER A 66 -3.30 -6.35 13.45
N ILE A 67 -3.51 -5.20 12.79
CA ILE A 67 -4.17 -4.03 13.37
C ILE A 67 -5.57 -3.89 12.78
N GLY A 68 -6.53 -3.43 13.59
CA GLY A 68 -7.88 -3.09 13.13
C GLY A 68 -7.88 -1.95 12.11
N LEU A 69 -8.78 -1.99 11.13
CA LEU A 69 -8.81 -1.00 10.04
C LEU A 69 -9.03 0.43 10.54
N HIS A 70 -9.87 0.61 11.57
CA HIS A 70 -10.09 1.90 12.19
C HIS A 70 -8.79 2.47 12.78
N ASP A 71 -8.10 1.68 13.60
CA ASP A 71 -6.88 2.12 14.28
C ASP A 71 -5.76 2.42 13.28
N LEU A 72 -5.59 1.56 12.27
CA LEU A 72 -4.63 1.79 11.20
C LEU A 72 -4.92 3.10 10.45
N ARG A 73 -6.16 3.28 9.99
CA ARG A 73 -6.55 4.45 9.19
C ARG A 73 -6.58 5.74 10.01
N SER A 74 -6.76 5.66 11.34
CA SER A 74 -6.65 6.81 12.24
C SER A 74 -5.24 7.43 12.26
N LYS A 75 -4.23 6.68 11.83
CA LYS A 75 -2.82 7.11 11.78
C LYS A 75 -2.34 7.50 10.38
N LEU A 76 -3.19 7.40 9.36
CA LEU A 76 -2.85 7.67 7.97
C LEU A 76 -3.79 8.73 7.38
N SER A 77 -3.24 9.69 6.66
CA SER A 77 -4.02 10.71 5.96
C SER A 77 -3.81 10.60 4.45
N ILE A 78 -4.90 10.68 3.69
CA ILE A 78 -4.88 10.67 2.22
C ILE A 78 -5.54 11.94 1.69
N ILE A 79 -4.92 12.52 0.66
CA ILE A 79 -5.54 13.55 -0.16
C ILE A 79 -5.84 12.88 -1.51
N PRO A 80 -7.11 12.67 -1.87
CA PRO A 80 -7.48 12.01 -3.12
C PRO A 80 -7.12 12.88 -4.32
N GLN A 81 -6.88 12.25 -5.48
CA GLN A 81 -6.57 12.99 -6.71
C GLN A 81 -7.78 13.78 -7.23
N ASP A 82 -8.98 13.20 -7.13
CA ASP A 82 -10.24 13.89 -7.40
C ASP A 82 -11.00 14.09 -6.08
N PRO A 83 -11.39 15.32 -5.73
CA PRO A 83 -12.27 15.55 -4.60
C PRO A 83 -13.64 14.93 -4.89
N THR A 84 -14.12 14.10 -3.97
CA THR A 84 -15.55 13.70 -3.91
C THR A 84 -16.22 14.43 -2.77
#